data_AF-A0A949UD31-F1
#
_entry.id   AF-A0A949UD31-F1
#
_cell.length_a   1.000
_cell.length_b   1.000
_cell.length_c   1.000
_cell.angle_alpha   90.00
_cell.angle_beta   90.00
_cell.angle_gamma   90.00
#
_symmetry.space_group_name_H-M   'P 1'
#
loop_
_entity.id
_entity.type
_entity.pdbx_description
1 polymer ?
#
loop_
_entity_poly.entity_id
_entity_poly.type
_entity_poly.pdbx_seq_one_letter_code
_entity_poly.pdbx_strand_id
1 'polypeptide(L)'
;MPAAPAYPRNENLIKFFVTSASEFQYFIDRASIVPDGAFVRYVLVARSPSGADNVSFEMMNCHEPEYRSLARGAAEGKWVERPTPWRKIDGTQRGQLVLYRDFFCPNGVPVHTVAEAVNALQRGGHPWATRPNTQGLTNQPNAR
;
A
#
# COMPACT_ATOMS: atom_id res chain seq x y z
N MET A 1 -0.26 13.52 -16.04
CA MET A 1 -0.17 12.59 -14.91
C MET A 1 -1.37 11.66 -14.99
N PRO A 2 -1.27 10.38 -14.60
CA PRO A 2 -2.45 9.51 -14.56
C PRO A 2 -3.48 10.11 -13.59
N ALA A 3 -4.75 10.13 -14.01
CA ALA A 3 -5.83 10.60 -13.15
C ALA A 3 -5.90 9.75 -11.87
N ALA A 4 -6.28 10.37 -10.75
CA ALA A 4 -6.52 9.63 -9.53
C ALA A 4 -7.63 8.56 -9.74
N PRO A 5 -7.52 7.38 -9.08
CA PRO A 5 -8.52 6.33 -9.21
C PRO A 5 -9.85 6.74 -8.53
N ALA A 6 -10.87 5.90 -8.63
CA ALA A 6 -12.04 6.04 -7.76
C ALA A 6 -11.60 6.02 -6.28
N TYR A 7 -12.30 6.78 -5.43
CA TYR A 7 -12.01 6.79 -3.99
C TYR A 7 -12.20 5.37 -3.41
N PRO A 8 -11.33 4.92 -2.49
CA PRO A 8 -11.36 3.54 -2.00
C PRO A 8 -12.68 3.20 -1.32
N ARG A 9 -13.16 1.97 -1.53
CA ARG A 9 -14.36 1.42 -0.89
C ARG A 9 -13.98 0.38 0.14
N ASN A 10 -14.68 0.32 1.26
CA ASN A 10 -14.38 -0.62 2.35
C ASN A 10 -14.28 -2.09 1.89
N GLU A 11 -15.13 -2.52 0.95
CA GLU A 11 -15.11 -3.86 0.36
C GLU A 11 -13.81 -4.21 -0.38
N ASN A 12 -13.09 -3.21 -0.87
CA ASN A 12 -11.85 -3.39 -1.62
C ASN A 12 -10.61 -3.37 -0.73
N LEU A 13 -10.74 -2.95 0.53
CA LEU A 13 -9.62 -2.76 1.43
C LEU A 13 -9.03 -4.10 1.90
N ILE A 14 -7.75 -4.29 1.64
CA ILE A 14 -6.98 -5.42 2.16
C ILE A 14 -6.06 -4.90 3.26
N LYS A 15 -6.31 -5.36 4.49
CA LYS A 15 -5.48 -5.00 5.65
C LYS A 15 -4.12 -5.69 5.56
N PHE A 16 -3.05 -4.95 5.82
CA PHE A 16 -1.71 -5.49 6.00
C PHE A 16 -1.11 -4.98 7.32
N PHE A 17 -0.21 -5.76 7.90
CA PHE A 17 0.43 -5.39 9.17
C PHE A 17 1.69 -4.58 8.91
N VAL A 18 1.92 -3.54 9.71
CA VAL A 18 3.13 -2.71 9.58
C VAL A 18 4.07 -2.92 10.77
N THR A 19 3.54 -2.77 11.99
CA THR A 19 4.25 -3.01 13.25
C THR A 19 3.25 -3.03 14.39
N SER A 20 3.56 -3.76 15.46
CA SER A 20 2.76 -3.77 16.70
C SER A 20 2.90 -2.47 17.50
N ALA A 21 3.91 -1.65 17.20
CA ALA A 21 4.11 -0.35 17.83
C ALA A 21 3.25 0.77 17.23
N SER A 22 2.51 0.52 16.15
CA SER A 22 1.65 1.52 15.50
C SER A 22 0.21 1.28 15.91
N GLU A 23 -0.47 2.33 16.35
CA GLU A 23 -1.91 2.29 16.63
C GLU A 23 -2.76 2.43 15.35
N PHE A 24 -2.13 2.80 14.23
CA PHE A 24 -2.81 2.87 12.94
C PHE A 24 -2.99 1.48 12.32
N GLN A 25 -4.15 1.27 11.71
CA GLN A 25 -4.40 0.13 10.83
C GLN A 25 -4.15 0.55 9.38
N TYR A 26 -3.49 -0.31 8.61
CA TYR A 26 -3.10 0.01 7.24
C TYR A 26 -3.80 -0.91 6.25
N PHE A 27 -4.26 -0.33 5.15
CA PHE A 27 -5.00 -1.02 4.10
C PHE A 27 -4.55 -0.57 2.72
N ILE A 28 -4.59 -1.49 1.77
CA ILE A 28 -4.50 -1.20 0.34
C ILE A 28 -5.87 -1.38 -0.29
N ASP A 29 -6.30 -0.42 -1.12
CA ASP A 29 -7.46 -0.62 -1.99
C ASP A 29 -7.06 -1.48 -3.19
N ARG A 30 -7.58 -2.70 -3.25
CA ARG A 30 -7.19 -3.67 -4.30
C ARG A 30 -7.54 -3.22 -5.72
N ALA A 31 -8.55 -2.36 -5.89
CA ALA A 31 -9.03 -1.88 -7.18
C ALA A 31 -8.13 -0.76 -7.76
N SER A 32 -7.35 -0.11 -6.91
CA SER A 32 -6.42 0.96 -7.29
C SER A 32 -5.03 0.49 -7.75
N ILE A 33 -4.71 -0.79 -7.59
CA ILE A 33 -3.36 -1.31 -7.86
C ILE A 33 -3.09 -1.32 -9.36
N VAL A 34 -2.01 -0.67 -9.78
CA VAL A 34 -1.55 -0.65 -11.18
C VAL A 34 -0.03 -0.82 -11.22
N PRO A 35 0.48 -2.00 -11.58
CA PRO A 35 1.87 -2.19 -11.96
C PRO A 35 2.15 -1.55 -13.33
N ASP A 36 3.28 -0.86 -13.46
CA ASP A 36 3.67 -0.12 -14.67
C ASP A 36 5.20 -0.03 -14.77
N GLY A 37 5.79 -0.99 -15.49
CA GLY A 37 7.24 -1.08 -15.62
C GLY A 37 7.93 -1.25 -14.26
N ALA A 38 8.77 -0.29 -13.87
CA ALA A 38 9.47 -0.25 -12.58
C ALA A 38 8.60 0.26 -11.41
N PHE A 39 7.36 0.67 -11.67
CA PHE A 39 6.53 1.36 -10.71
C PHE A 39 5.28 0.57 -10.33
N VAL A 40 4.81 0.79 -9.11
CA VAL A 40 3.50 0.30 -8.65
C VAL A 40 2.71 1.48 -8.10
N ARG A 41 1.53 1.74 -8.66
CA ARG A 41 0.58 2.73 -8.15
C ARG A 41 -0.47 2.03 -7.31
N TYR A 42 -0.87 2.66 -6.20
CA TYR A 42 -1.85 2.10 -5.28
C TYR A 42 -2.43 3.20 -4.39
N VAL A 43 -3.60 2.95 -3.81
CA VAL A 43 -4.16 3.75 -2.72
C VAL A 43 -3.84 3.09 -1.39
N LEU A 44 -3.21 3.86 -0.50
CA LEU A 44 -2.97 3.50 0.89
C LEU A 44 -3.98 4.21 1.79
N VAL A 45 -4.57 3.45 2.71
CA VAL A 45 -5.43 3.97 3.79
C VAL A 45 -4.76 3.66 5.12
N ALA A 46 -4.46 4.69 5.90
CA ALA A 46 -4.02 4.58 7.28
C ALA A 46 -5.13 5.08 8.21
N ARG A 47 -5.79 4.16 8.91
CA ARG A 47 -6.93 4.42 9.80
C ARG A 47 -6.46 4.57 11.24
N SER A 48 -6.81 5.69 11.88
CA SER A 48 -6.52 5.94 13.29
C SER A 48 -7.41 5.09 14.22
N PRO A 49 -7.06 4.95 15.51
CA PRO A 49 -7.96 4.34 16.50
C PRO A 49 -9.32 5.03 16.62
N SER A 50 -9.40 6.33 16.35
CA SER A 50 -10.65 7.10 16.33
C SER A 50 -11.48 6.90 15.05
N GLY A 51 -11.00 6.09 14.09
CA GLY A 51 -11.70 5.80 12.84
C GLY A 51 -11.48 6.83 11.72
N ALA A 52 -10.58 7.79 11.89
CA ALA A 52 -10.23 8.75 10.85
C ALA A 52 -9.27 8.13 9.84
N ASP A 53 -9.58 8.25 8.54
CA ASP A 53 -8.78 7.71 7.46
C ASP A 53 -7.86 8.78 6.86
N ASN A 54 -6.55 8.50 6.86
CA ASN A 54 -5.59 9.18 6.03
C ASN A 54 -5.43 8.41 4.73
N VAL A 55 -5.88 8.97 3.61
CA VAL A 55 -5.88 8.32 2.31
C VAL A 55 -4.90 8.99 1.37
N SER A 56 -4.02 8.20 0.73
CA SER A 56 -3.08 8.67 -0.29
C SER A 56 -3.13 7.78 -1.52
N PHE A 57 -3.15 8.39 -2.70
CA PHE A 57 -2.80 7.70 -3.95
C PHE A 57 -1.29 7.88 -4.15
N GLU A 58 -0.56 6.77 -4.19
CA GLU A 58 0.90 6.74 -4.16
C GLU A 58 1.45 6.03 -5.40
N MET A 59 2.71 6.34 -5.69
CA MET A 59 3.52 5.67 -6.70
C MET A 59 4.84 5.27 -6.06
N MET A 60 5.13 3.97 -6.07
CA MET A 60 6.36 3.38 -5.57
C MET A 60 7.26 3.01 -6.74
N ASN A 61 8.55 3.27 -6.60
CA ASN A 61 9.60 2.84 -7.51
C ASN A 61 10.27 1.59 -6.91
N CYS A 62 10.33 0.51 -7.68
CA CYS A 62 10.97 -0.73 -7.23
C CYS A 62 12.47 -0.78 -7.54
N HIS A 63 12.96 -0.01 -8.53
CA HIS A 63 14.40 0.05 -8.87
C HIS A 63 15.19 0.90 -7.88
N GLU A 64 14.62 2.05 -7.50
CA GLU A 64 15.14 2.90 -6.43
C GLU A 64 14.10 2.88 -5.33
N PRO A 65 14.43 2.50 -4.08
CA PRO A 65 13.46 2.33 -2.99
C PRO A 65 12.92 3.70 -2.57
N GLU A 66 12.01 4.24 -3.37
CA GLU A 66 11.43 5.56 -3.24
C GLU A 66 9.93 5.52 -3.54
N TYR A 67 9.20 6.48 -2.99
CA TYR A 67 7.79 6.66 -3.27
C TYR A 67 7.45 8.15 -3.32
N ARG A 68 6.29 8.45 -3.89
CA ARG A 68 5.66 9.77 -3.81
C ARG A 68 4.15 9.63 -3.71
N SER A 69 3.50 10.59 -3.06
CA SER A 69 2.06 10.75 -3.19
C SER A 69 1.77 11.48 -4.51
N LEU A 70 0.80 10.98 -5.27
CA LEU A 70 0.24 11.61 -6.45
C LEU A 70 -0.97 12.47 -6.09
N ALA A 71 -1.80 11.97 -5.17
CA ALA A 71 -2.94 12.68 -4.62
C ALA A 71 -3.16 12.31 -3.15
N ARG A 72 -3.85 13.20 -2.43
CA ARG A 72 -4.31 12.96 -1.06
C ARG A 72 -5.83 13.04 -1.00
N GLY A 73 -6.43 12.19 -0.16
CA GLY A 73 -7.84 12.24 0.13
C GLY A 73 -8.20 13.56 0.81
N ALA A 74 -9.31 14.14 0.38
CA ALA A 74 -9.97 15.26 1.02
C ALA A 74 -11.32 14.82 1.59
N ALA A 75 -12.05 15.76 2.18
CA ALA A 75 -13.41 15.52 2.65
C ALA A 75 -14.31 14.96 1.52
N GLU A 76 -15.34 14.21 1.92
CA GLU A 76 -16.37 13.68 1.03
C GLU A 76 -15.87 12.74 -0.08
N GLY A 77 -14.74 12.06 0.13
CA GLY A 77 -14.24 11.06 -0.83
C GLY A 77 -13.69 11.67 -2.13
N LYS A 78 -13.18 12.90 -2.06
CA LYS A 78 -12.56 13.61 -3.19
C LYS A 78 -11.04 13.52 -3.13
N TRP A 79 -10.39 13.71 -4.28
CA TRP A 79 -8.93 13.80 -4.37
C TRP A 79 -8.47 15.25 -4.46
N VAL A 80 -7.33 15.54 -3.84
CA VAL A 80 -6.51 16.71 -4.12
C VAL A 80 -5.24 16.23 -4.80
N GLU A 81 -5.15 16.48 -6.11
CA GLU A 81 -3.98 16.11 -6.93
C GLU A 81 -2.84 17.10 -6.72
N ARG A 82 -2.08 16.88 -5.65
CA ARG A 82 -0.87 17.65 -5.33
C ARG A 82 0.32 16.71 -5.13
N PRO A 83 0.96 16.28 -6.22
CA PRO A 83 2.05 15.32 -6.15
C PRO A 83 3.21 15.82 -5.29
N THR A 84 3.76 14.97 -4.44
CA THR A 84 4.96 15.28 -3.65
C THR A 84 6.23 15.01 -4.47
N PRO A 85 7.39 15.56 -4.07
CA PRO A 85 8.68 15.04 -4.51
C PRO A 85 8.82 13.55 -4.17
N TRP A 86 9.72 12.87 -4.88
CA TRP A 86 10.16 11.53 -4.50
C TRP A 86 10.84 11.56 -3.13
N ARG A 87 10.59 10.51 -2.36
CA ARG A 87 11.15 10.32 -1.03
C ARG A 87 11.69 8.91 -0.92
N LYS A 88 12.90 8.77 -0.40
CA LYS A 88 13.45 7.46 -0.04
C LYS A 88 12.55 6.75 0.95
N ILE A 89 12.36 5.46 0.73
CA ILE A 89 11.68 4.55 1.64
C ILE A 89 12.70 4.12 2.67
N ASP A 90 12.60 4.69 3.86
CA ASP A 90 13.41 4.34 5.01
C ASP A 90 12.54 3.88 6.20
N GLY A 91 13.17 3.63 7.35
CA GLY A 91 12.47 3.18 8.57
C GLY A 91 11.41 4.15 9.13
N THR A 92 11.35 5.39 8.64
CA THR A 92 10.35 6.39 9.04
C THR A 92 9.05 6.26 8.24
N GLN A 93 9.07 5.58 7.08
CA GLN A 93 7.89 5.26 6.26
C GLN A 93 7.56 3.78 6.36
N ARG A 94 7.25 3.32 7.57
CA ARG A 94 7.10 1.88 7.85
C ARG A 94 6.08 1.18 6.95
N GLY A 95 4.96 1.83 6.63
CA GLY A 95 3.93 1.28 5.73
C GLY A 95 4.48 1.03 4.33
N GLN A 96 5.10 2.04 3.73
CA GLN A 96 5.74 1.93 2.41
C GLN A 96 6.91 0.96 2.42
N LEU A 97 7.71 0.93 3.48
CA LEU A 97 8.82 -0.02 3.63
C LEU A 97 8.35 -1.47 3.63
N VAL A 98 7.27 -1.76 4.34
CA VAL A 98 6.64 -3.09 4.35
C VAL A 98 6.07 -3.42 2.97
N LEU A 99 5.34 -2.51 2.33
CA LEU A 99 4.82 -2.71 0.97
C LEU A 99 5.94 -2.99 -0.03
N TYR A 100 7.02 -2.20 -0.01
CA TYR A 100 8.17 -2.38 -0.88
C TYR A 100 8.81 -3.75 -0.67
N ARG A 101 9.22 -4.07 0.56
CA ARG A 101 10.03 -5.26 0.86
C ARG A 101 9.23 -6.56 0.75
N ASP A 102 7.98 -6.53 1.21
CA ASP A 102 7.23 -7.76 1.48
C ASP A 102 6.14 -8.04 0.44
N PHE A 103 5.72 -7.06 -0.36
CA PHE A 103 4.55 -7.20 -1.24
C PHE A 103 4.80 -6.81 -2.70
N PHE A 104 5.20 -5.57 -2.96
CA PHE A 104 5.19 -4.98 -4.30
C PHE A 104 6.54 -5.00 -5.00
N CYS A 105 7.66 -4.94 -4.26
CA CYS A 105 9.00 -4.88 -4.83
C CYS A 105 9.95 -5.92 -4.20
N PRO A 106 9.55 -7.20 -4.05
CA PRO A 106 10.44 -8.21 -3.48
C PRO A 106 11.76 -8.28 -4.28
N ASN A 107 12.89 -8.12 -3.57
CA ASN A 107 14.23 -8.04 -4.16
C ASN A 107 14.42 -6.92 -5.21
N GLY A 108 13.63 -5.83 -5.12
CA GLY A 108 13.68 -4.71 -6.06
C GLY A 108 12.98 -4.98 -7.40
N VAL A 109 12.27 -6.10 -7.53
CA VAL A 109 11.51 -6.45 -8.74
C VAL A 109 10.03 -6.15 -8.50
N PRO A 110 9.39 -5.32 -9.34
CA PRO A 110 7.97 -5.03 -9.22
C PRO A 110 7.13 -6.27 -9.51
N VAL A 111 6.03 -6.44 -8.76
CA VAL A 111 4.93 -7.33 -9.14
C VAL A 111 4.47 -7.03 -10.58
N HIS A 112 4.21 -8.06 -11.37
CA HIS A 112 3.92 -7.92 -12.80
C HIS A 112 2.42 -7.76 -13.08
N THR A 113 1.56 -8.27 -12.20
CA THR A 113 0.11 -8.22 -12.38
C THR A 113 -0.61 -7.76 -11.12
N VAL A 114 -1.81 -7.22 -11.32
CA VAL A 114 -2.72 -6.89 -10.19
C VAL A 114 -3.02 -8.12 -9.35
N ALA A 115 -3.24 -9.27 -9.99
CA ALA A 115 -3.54 -10.52 -9.30
C ALA A 115 -2.36 -10.97 -8.41
N GLU A 116 -1.12 -10.85 -8.89
CA GLU A 116 0.09 -11.14 -8.11
C GLU A 116 0.19 -10.25 -6.86
N ALA A 117 0.01 -8.94 -7.03
CA ALA A 117 0.03 -7.97 -5.92
C ALA A 117 -1.05 -8.28 -4.88
N VAL A 118 -2.28 -8.55 -5.32
CA VAL A 118 -3.41 -8.88 -4.46
C VAL A 118 -3.19 -10.21 -3.73
N ASN A 119 -2.69 -11.23 -4.44
CA ASN A 119 -2.36 -12.52 -3.85
C ASN A 119 -1.27 -12.40 -2.78
N ALA A 120 -0.25 -11.56 -3.01
CA ALA A 120 0.79 -11.28 -2.02
C ALA A 120 0.18 -10.65 -0.76
N LEU A 121 -0.69 -9.64 -0.92
CA LEU A 121 -1.39 -8.99 0.21
C LEU A 121 -2.24 -9.98 1.01
N GLN A 122 -3.00 -10.83 0.32
CA GLN A 122 -3.87 -11.84 0.95
C GLN A 122 -3.09 -12.95 1.67
N ARG A 123 -1.90 -13.30 1.18
CA ARG A 123 -1.01 -14.30 1.80
C ARG A 123 -0.10 -13.69 2.87
N GLY A 124 -0.22 -12.39 3.14
CA GLY A 124 0.67 -11.70 4.08
C GLY A 124 2.11 -11.61 3.60
N GLY A 125 2.37 -11.70 2.29
CA GLY A 125 3.68 -11.51 1.71
C GLY A 125 3.82 -12.13 0.32
N HIS A 126 4.72 -11.58 -0.48
CA HIS A 126 5.11 -12.13 -1.77
C HIS A 126 5.97 -13.38 -1.57
N PRO A 127 5.81 -14.45 -2.37
CA PRO A 127 6.60 -15.69 -2.23
C PRO A 127 8.12 -15.51 -2.30
N TRP A 128 8.58 -14.45 -2.98
CA TRP A 128 10.00 -14.12 -3.12
C TRP A 128 10.52 -13.14 -2.05
N ALA A 129 9.67 -12.67 -1.14
CA ALA A 129 10.10 -11.81 -0.06
C ALA A 129 10.96 -12.61 0.94
N THR A 130 12.16 -12.11 1.24
CA THR A 130 13.10 -12.74 2.19
C THR A 130 12.52 -12.83 3.61
N ARG A 131 11.50 -12.03 3.93
CA ARG A 131 10.76 -12.06 5.21
C ARG A 131 9.26 -11.87 4.96
N PRO A 132 8.46 -12.93 4.88
CA PRO A 132 7.02 -12.78 4.69
C PRO A 132 6.37 -12.16 5.93
N ASN A 133 5.46 -11.21 5.71
CA ASN A 133 4.71 -10.47 6.74
C ASN A 133 3.50 -11.27 7.26
N THR A 134 3.77 -12.49 7.72
CA THR A 134 2.74 -13.44 8.19
C THR A 134 2.03 -12.98 9.47
N GLN A 135 2.61 -12.03 10.21
CA GLN A 135 1.97 -11.38 11.37
C GLN A 135 0.70 -10.60 11.00
N GLY A 136 0.55 -10.21 9.73
CA GLY A 136 -0.70 -9.64 9.21
C GLY A 136 -1.85 -10.63 9.14
N LEU A 137 -1.56 -11.92 8.92
CA LEU A 137 -2.58 -12.96 8.80
C LEU A 137 -3.22 -13.31 10.14
N THR A 138 -2.46 -13.27 11.24
CA THR A 138 -2.99 -13.54 12.60
C THR A 138 -3.84 -12.40 13.15
N ASN A 139 -3.74 -11.20 12.56
CA ASN A 139 -4.46 -9.99 12.97
C ASN A 139 -5.62 -9.61 12.03
N GLN A 140 -5.97 -10.49 11.08
CA GLN A 140 -7.21 -10.44 10.32
C GLN A 140 -8.27 -11.23 11.10
N PRO A 141 -9.30 -10.58 11.66
CA PRO A 141 -10.41 -11.32 12.23
C PRO A 141 -11.04 -12.13 11.10
N ASN A 142 -10.95 -13.46 11.21
CA ASN A 142 -11.54 -14.47 10.34
C ASN A 142 -12.48 -13.90 9.26
N ALA A 143 -12.02 -13.88 8.01
CA ALA A 143 -12.93 -14.01 6.89
C ALA A 143 -13.55 -15.41 7.00
N ARG A 144 -14.71 -15.48 7.68
CA ARG A 144 -15.67 -16.56 7.47
C ARG A 144 -16.46 -16.25 6.20
#